data_AF-A0A7K2PAM3-F1
#
_entry.id   AF-A0A7K2PAM3-F1
#
_cell.length_a   1.000
_cell.length_b   1.000
_cell.length_c   1.000
_cell.angle_alpha   90.00
_cell.angle_beta   90.00
_cell.angle_gamma   90.00
#
_symmetry.space_group_name_H-M   'P 1'
#
loop_
_entity.id
_entity.type
_entity.pdbx_description
1 polymer ?
#
loop_
_entity_poly.entity_id
_entity_poly.type
_entity_poly.pdbx_seq_one_letter_code
_entity_poly.pdbx_strand_id
1 'polypeptide(L)' 'TVAEYFPTHGVTPYHDPRQHAVSLAYVVPVTGDCRPRQDALDLVWFDPREALSEAVRSEMPGGHGVLLKQALAHVGCVG' A
#
# COMPACT_ATOMS: atom_id res chain seq x y z
N THR A 1 9.83 -4.98 -1.93
CA THR A 1 9.46 -6.26 -1.25
C THR A 1 8.60 -7.09 -2.17
N VAL A 2 8.43 -8.39 -1.92
CA VAL A 2 7.48 -9.24 -2.66
C VAL A 2 6.28 -9.52 -1.76
N ALA A 3 5.06 -9.30 -2.27
CA ALA A 3 3.81 -9.58 -1.56
C ALA A 3 3.00 -10.64 -2.32
N GLU A 4 2.65 -11.72 -1.61
CA GLU A 4 1.89 -12.83 -2.17
C GLU A 4 0.47 -12.84 -1.59
N TYR A 5 -0.50 -12.58 -2.47
CA TYR A 5 -1.92 -12.43 -2.17
C TYR A 5 -2.65 -13.72 -2.48
N PHE A 6 -3.51 -14.17 -1.57
CA PHE A 6 -4.32 -15.37 -1.74
C PHE A 6 -5.83 -15.04 -1.80
N PRO A 7 -6.64 -15.83 -2.53
CA PRO A 7 -8.11 -15.75 -2.45
C PRO A 7 -8.67 -16.17 -1.10
N THR A 8 -7.97 -17.10 -0.42
CA THR A 8 -8.35 -17.60 0.89
C THR A 8 -7.80 -16.68 1.97
N HIS A 9 -8.68 -16.18 2.85
CA HIS A 9 -8.26 -15.38 4.00
C HIS A 9 -7.35 -16.18 4.95
N GLY A 10 -6.41 -15.47 5.60
CA GLY A 10 -5.62 -16.01 6.72
C GLY A 10 -4.34 -16.76 6.34
N VAL A 11 -4.04 -16.95 5.05
CA VAL A 11 -2.77 -17.56 4.60
C VAL A 11 -1.60 -16.59 4.79
N THR A 12 -1.80 -15.34 4.37
CA THR A 12 -0.87 -14.22 4.57
C THR A 12 -1.66 -12.98 4.99
N PRO A 13 -0.99 -11.88 5.37
CA PRO A 13 -1.66 -10.59 5.55
C PRO A 13 -2.24 -9.99 4.26
N TYR A 14 -1.97 -10.59 3.10
CA TYR A 14 -2.35 -10.08 1.78
C TYR A 14 -3.46 -10.92 1.17
N HIS A 15 -4.54 -10.25 0.76
CA HIS A 15 -5.74 -10.91 0.28
C HIS A 15 -6.20 -10.28 -1.04
N ASP A 16 -6.39 -11.11 -2.06
CA ASP A 16 -7.06 -10.72 -3.31
C ASP A 16 -8.15 -11.77 -3.57
N PRO A 17 -9.44 -11.43 -3.39
CA PRO A 17 -10.53 -12.40 -3.55
C PRO A 17 -10.68 -12.93 -4.98
N ARG A 18 -10.03 -12.30 -5.97
CA ARG A 18 -10.18 -12.63 -7.39
C ARG A 18 -9.23 -13.75 -7.81
N GLN A 19 -8.02 -13.79 -7.26
CA GLN A 19 -6.94 -14.67 -7.73
C GLN A 19 -5.77 -14.77 -6.75
N HIS A 20 -4.92 -15.78 -6.94
CA HIS A 20 -3.59 -15.81 -6.35
C HIS A 20 -2.67 -14.90 -7.17
N ALA A 21 -2.01 -13.94 -6.51
CA ALA A 21 -1.18 -12.95 -7.18
C ALA A 21 0.12 -12.69 -6.42
N VAL A 22 1.22 -12.61 -7.16
CA VAL A 22 2.53 -12.22 -6.62
C VAL A 22 2.87 -10.83 -7.14
N SER A 23 3.02 -9.88 -6.22
CA SER A 23 3.31 -8.48 -6.51
C SER A 23 4.75 -8.13 -6.15
N LEU A 24 5.46 -7.48 -7.07
CA LEU A 24 6.74 -6.83 -6.80
C LEU A 24 6.48 -5.39 -6.41
N ALA A 25 6.74 -5.04 -5.15
CA ALA A 25 6.47 -3.72 -4.60
C ALA A 25 7.74 -2.86 -4.52
N TYR A 26 7.63 -1.62 -5.00
CA TYR A 26 8.70 -0.64 -5.11
C TYR A 26 8.31 0.69 -4.45
N VAL A 27 9.30 1.41 -3.94
CA VAL A 27 9.16 2.83 -3.62
C VAL A 27 9.66 3.61 -4.82
N VAL A 28 8.81 4.44 -5.42
CA VAL A 28 9.14 5.23 -6.60
C VAL A 28 9.02 6.71 -6.23
N PRO A 29 10.16 7.43 -6.10
CA PRO A 29 10.13 8.87 -5.98
C PRO A 29 9.52 9.49 -7.24
N VAL A 30 8.56 10.40 -7.06
CA VAL A 30 7.93 11.13 -8.16
C VAL A 30 8.37 12.59 -8.11
N THR A 31 8.80 13.11 -9.26
CA THR A 31 9.11 14.52 -9.45
C THR A 31 8.07 15.16 -10.37
N GLY A 32 7.73 16.42 -10.12
CA GLY A 32 6.71 17.16 -10.87
C GLY A 32 5.29 16.94 -10.36
N ASP A 33 4.32 17.43 -11.13
CA ASP A 33 2.91 17.45 -10.73
C ASP A 33 2.23 16.10 -10.94
N CYS A 34 1.56 15.61 -9.90
CA CYS A 34 0.69 14.43 -9.97
C CYS A 34 -0.77 14.85 -10.07
N ARG A 35 -1.54 14.18 -10.94
CA ARG A 35 -2.99 14.34 -11.04
C ARG A 35 -3.66 12.95 -11.05
N PRO A 36 -4.82 12.78 -10.41
CA PRO A 36 -5.57 11.53 -10.49
C PRO A 36 -5.95 11.22 -11.95
N ARG A 37 -5.99 9.94 -12.31
CA ARG A 37 -6.32 9.45 -13.67
C ARG A 37 -7.22 8.21 -13.61
N GLN A 38 -7.92 7.95 -14.72
CA GLN A 38 -8.82 6.81 -14.88
C GLN A 38 -9.86 6.79 -13.76
N ASP A 39 -9.92 5.71 -12.99
CA ASP A 39 -10.93 5.48 -11.96
C ASP A 39 -10.53 6.11 -10.61
N ALA A 40 -9.37 6.77 -10.52
CA ALA A 40 -8.97 7.49 -9.31
C ALA A 40 -9.75 8.80 -9.18
N LEU A 41 -10.51 8.93 -8.10
CA LEU A 41 -11.29 10.13 -7.80
C LEU A 41 -10.41 11.29 -7.32
N ASP A 42 -9.36 10.99 -6.56
CA ASP A 42 -8.48 12.00 -5.94
C ASP A 42 -7.05 11.47 -5.73
N LEU A 43 -6.11 12.38 -5.49
CA LEU A 43 -4.73 12.10 -5.09
C LEU A 43 -4.33 13.01 -3.93
N VAL A 44 -3.99 12.39 -2.81
CA VAL A 44 -3.58 13.09 -1.58
C VAL A 44 -2.16 12.66 -1.19
N TRP A 45 -1.33 13.65 -0.87
CA TRP A 45 -0.01 13.43 -0.28
C TRP A 45 -0.13 13.46 1.24
N PHE A 46 0.47 12.46 1.89
CA PHE A 46 0.50 12.34 3.35
C PHE A 46 1.93 12.41 3.86
N ASP A 47 2.12 13.01 5.03
CA ASP A 47 3.34 12.78 5.79
C ASP A 47 3.41 11.31 6.26
N PRO A 48 4.60 10.72 6.43
CA PRO A 48 4.73 9.30 6.79
C PRO A 48 3.95 8.88 8.04
N ARG A 49 3.85 9.77 9.04
CA ARG A 49 3.11 9.50 10.28
C ARG A 49 1.60 9.51 10.07
N GLU A 50 1.10 10.39 9.20
CA GLU A 50 -0.31 10.47 8.86
C GLU A 50 -0.74 9.28 8.00
N ALA A 51 0.11 8.88 7.04
CA ALA A 51 -0.10 7.71 6.21
C ALA A 51 -0.20 6.41 7.03
N LEU A 52 0.44 6.37 8.20
CA LEU A 52 0.36 5.26 9.15
C LEU A 52 -0.78 5.34 10.15
N SER A 53 -1.55 6.42 10.16
CA SER A 53 -2.71 6.54 11.05
C SER A 53 -3.73 5.44 10.77
N GLU A 54 -4.45 5.03 11.81
CA GLU A 54 -5.49 4.00 11.65
C GLU A 54 -6.56 4.44 10.66
N ALA A 55 -6.93 5.73 10.68
CA ALA A 55 -7.91 6.30 9.76
C ALA A 55 -7.52 6.18 8.28
N VAL A 56 -6.22 6.22 7.95
CA VAL A 56 -5.74 6.02 6.58
C VAL A 56 -5.58 4.54 6.27
N ARG A 57 -5.04 3.76 7.21
CA ARG A 57 -4.76 2.33 6.99
C ARG A 57 -6.01 1.46 6.94
N SER A 58 -7.10 1.83 7.60
CA SER A 58 -8.39 1.12 7.54
C SER A 58 -9.00 1.13 6.14
N GLU A 59 -8.73 2.18 5.37
CA GLU A 59 -9.22 2.36 4.00
C GLU A 59 -8.37 1.62 2.95
N MET A 60 -7.29 0.95 3.38
CA MET A 60 -6.37 0.25 2.49
C MET A 60 -6.72 -1.25 2.39
N PRO A 61 -7.40 -1.69 1.32
CA PRO A 61 -7.85 -3.07 1.20
C PRO A 61 -6.69 -4.05 0.97
N GLY A 62 -6.97 -5.34 1.12
CA GLY A 62 -6.08 -6.42 0.68
C GLY A 62 -4.72 -6.48 1.39
N GLY A 63 -4.58 -5.84 2.55
CA GLY A 63 -3.31 -5.79 3.29
C GLY A 63 -2.37 -4.67 2.85
N HIS A 64 -2.81 -3.73 2.02
CA HIS A 64 -1.98 -2.61 1.54
C HIS A 64 -1.42 -1.73 2.67
N GLY A 65 -2.13 -1.59 3.80
CA GLY A 65 -1.61 -0.88 4.97
C GLY A 65 -0.39 -1.56 5.61
N VAL A 66 -0.28 -2.90 5.51
CA VAL A 66 0.93 -3.64 5.94
C VAL A 66 2.08 -3.36 4.98
N LEU A 67 1.80 -3.40 3.68
CA LEU A 67 2.79 -3.11 2.64
C LEU A 67 3.34 -1.69 2.73
N LEU A 68 2.47 -0.70 2.98
CA LEU A 68 2.87 0.69 3.21
C LEU A 68 3.79 0.81 4.43
N LYS A 69 3.46 0.18 5.56
CA LYS A 69 4.32 0.18 6.75
C LYS A 69 5.70 -0.40 6.45
N GLN A 70 5.76 -1.50 5.71
CA GLN A 70 7.03 -2.10 5.28
C GLN A 70 7.83 -1.17 4.36
N ALA A 71 7.17 -0.49 3.42
CA ALA A 71 7.81 0.46 2.52
C ALA A 71 8.41 1.65 3.29
N LEU A 72 7.65 2.24 4.22
CA LEU A 72 8.11 3.36 5.04
C LEU A 72 9.24 2.97 5.99
N ALA A 73 9.19 1.78 6.59
CA ALA A 73 10.29 1.23 7.39
C ALA A 73 11.55 1.02 6.54
N HIS A 74 11.39 0.51 5.32
CA HIS A 74 12.52 0.30 4.40
C HIS A 74 13.25 1.59 4.02
N VAL A 75 12.54 2.71 3.91
CA VAL A 75 13.15 4.03 3.63
C VAL A 75 13.52 4.82 4.90
N GLY A 76 13.45 4.21 6.08
CA GLY A 76 13.85 4.83 7.34
C GLY A 76 12.88 5.88 7.89
N CYS A 77 11.64 5.92 7.39
CA CYS A 77 10.61 6.83 7.88
C CYS A 77 9.84 6.29 9.09
N VAL A 78 10.06 5.01 9.46
CA VAL A 78 9.37 4.31 10.55
C VAL A 78 10.37 3.38 11.22
N GLY A 79 10.46 3.47 12.55
CA GLY A 79 11.14 2.52 13.44
C GLY A 79 10.11 1.79 14.29
#